data_AF-A0A959C8W7-F1
#
_entry.id   AF-A0A959C8W7-F1
#
_cell.length_a   1.000
_cell.length_b   1.000
_cell.length_c   1.000
_cell.angle_alpha   90.00
_cell.angle_beta   90.00
_cell.angle_gamma   90.00
#
_symmetry.space_group_name_H-M   'P 1'
#
loop_
_entity.id
_entity.type
_entity.pdbx_description
1 polymer ?
#
loop_
_entity_poly.entity_id
_entity_poly.type
_entity_poly.pdbx_seq_one_letter_code
_entity_poly.pdbx_strand_id
1 'polypeptide(L)'
;MSVELLSRLQFAFTIAFHYLYPPLSIGLGVVLVLLEGQYLRTGDQVWEQLTRFWIKIFALIFGIGVATGIVMEFEFGTNWATYSRYVGDIFGSALAAEGIFAFALESGFLGILIFGWNRVGPRMHFLSTVMVALGSMFSAIWIVVANSWMQTPAGYRIEGEGLLARAVVTDFWGMVFNPSSVDRLVHVLLGSLLAGSFLVMSVHAWYIWKGRF
;
A
#
# COMPACT_ATOMS: atom_id res chain seq x y z
N MET A 1 3.23 3.66 -33.58
CA MET A 1 2.74 2.92 -32.41
C MET A 1 1.24 3.12 -32.31
N SER A 2 0.46 2.08 -31.99
CA SER A 2 -1.00 2.22 -31.77
C SER A 2 -1.28 2.95 -30.46
N VAL A 3 -2.46 3.57 -30.35
CA VAL A 3 -2.92 4.22 -29.10
C VAL A 3 -2.91 3.21 -27.96
N GLU A 4 -3.42 2.00 -28.20
CA GLU A 4 -3.41 0.90 -27.23
C GLU A 4 -1.99 0.61 -26.69
N LEU A 5 -0.99 0.49 -27.57
CA LEU A 5 0.38 0.22 -27.16
C LEU A 5 0.95 1.37 -26.32
N LEU A 6 0.68 2.62 -26.69
CA LEU A 6 1.12 3.78 -25.92
C LEU A 6 0.46 3.82 -24.53
N SER A 7 -0.83 3.53 -24.43
CA SER A 7 -1.54 3.43 -23.14
C SER A 7 -0.97 2.32 -22.26
N ARG A 8 -0.59 1.17 -22.84
CA ARG A 8 0.07 0.08 -22.11
C ARG A 8 1.46 0.48 -21.61
N LEU A 9 2.26 1.15 -22.44
CA LEU A 9 3.60 1.61 -22.06
C LEU A 9 3.54 2.68 -20.97
N GLN A 10 2.59 3.62 -21.07
CA GLN A 10 2.37 4.63 -20.05
C GLN A 10 2.00 3.98 -18.71
N PHE A 11 0.97 3.11 -18.71
CA PHE A 11 0.53 2.45 -17.49
C PHE A 11 1.64 1.57 -16.89
N ALA A 12 2.41 0.87 -17.73
CA ALA A 12 3.55 0.07 -17.28
C ALA A 12 4.62 0.91 -16.58
N PHE A 13 4.94 2.09 -17.11
CA PHE A 13 5.89 3.01 -16.48
C PHE A 13 5.34 3.52 -15.14
N THR A 14 4.11 4.00 -15.11
CA THR A 14 3.47 4.57 -13.92
C THR A 14 3.39 3.53 -12.81
N ILE A 15 2.88 2.32 -13.08
CA ILE A 15 2.72 1.28 -12.07
C ILE A 15 4.06 0.72 -11.60
N ALA A 16 5.04 0.54 -12.49
CA ALA A 16 6.36 0.04 -12.11
C ALA A 16 7.09 1.04 -11.20
N PHE A 17 7.00 2.34 -11.49
CA PHE A 17 7.56 3.37 -10.64
C PHE A 17 6.84 3.45 -9.30
N HIS A 18 5.50 3.44 -9.31
CA HIS A 18 4.71 3.45 -8.08
C HIS A 18 5.06 2.26 -7.18
N TYR A 19 5.15 1.05 -7.72
CA TYR A 19 5.34 -0.18 -6.94
C TYR A 19 6.70 -0.26 -6.22
N LEU A 20 7.63 0.66 -6.47
CA LEU A 20 8.85 0.78 -5.67
C LEU A 20 8.58 1.21 -4.23
N TYR A 21 7.50 1.97 -3.99
CA TYR A 21 7.27 2.65 -2.72
C TYR A 21 6.36 1.87 -1.74
N PRO A 22 5.16 1.38 -2.13
CA PRO A 22 4.26 0.71 -1.20
C PRO A 22 4.88 -0.50 -0.47
N PRO A 23 5.61 -1.43 -1.13
CA PRO A 23 6.24 -2.55 -0.43
C PRO A 23 7.25 -2.08 0.63
N LEU A 24 8.00 -1.02 0.34
CA LEU A 24 8.96 -0.44 1.28
C LEU A 24 8.23 0.24 2.45
N SER A 25 7.16 0.98 2.19
CA SER A 25 6.32 1.59 3.25
C SER A 25 5.73 0.53 4.17
N ILE A 26 5.11 -0.53 3.62
CA ILE A 26 4.52 -1.61 4.43
C ILE A 26 5.58 -2.27 5.33
N GLY A 27 6.71 -2.70 4.74
CA GLY A 27 7.76 -3.36 5.50
C GLY A 27 8.42 -2.44 6.53
N LEU A 28 8.70 -1.19 6.16
CA LEU A 28 9.30 -0.21 7.08
C LEU A 28 8.33 0.21 8.19
N GLY A 29 7.03 0.28 7.92
CA GLY A 29 6.00 0.53 8.93
C GLY A 29 6.01 -0.52 10.04
N VAL A 30 6.16 -1.80 9.69
CA VAL A 30 6.31 -2.87 10.68
C VAL A 30 7.60 -2.71 11.48
N VAL A 31 8.71 -2.35 10.83
CA VAL A 31 9.97 -2.08 11.54
C VAL A 31 9.82 -0.92 12.52
N LEU A 32 9.11 0.16 12.14
CA LEU A 32 8.85 1.29 13.04
C LEU A 32 8.04 0.86 14.27
N VAL A 33 7.02 0.02 14.10
CA VAL A 33 6.28 -0.56 15.23
C VAL A 33 7.21 -1.34 16.17
N LEU A 34 8.14 -2.13 15.63
CA LEU A 34 9.09 -2.88 16.45
C LEU A 34 10.07 -1.96 17.21
N LEU A 35 10.64 -0.97 16.52
CA LEU A 35 11.60 -0.03 17.12
C LEU A 35 10.95 0.81 18.23
N GLU A 36 9.77 1.38 17.95
CA GLU A 36 9.08 2.22 18.92
C GLU A 36 8.49 1.39 20.08
N GLY A 37 7.99 0.19 19.78
CA GLY A 37 7.54 -0.74 20.82
C GLY A 37 8.69 -1.13 21.77
N GLN A 38 9.88 -1.33 21.23
CA GLN A 38 11.08 -1.60 22.03
C GLN A 38 11.51 -0.38 22.85
N TYR A 39 11.41 0.83 22.30
CA TYR A 39 11.61 2.08 23.05
C TYR A 39 10.64 2.18 24.24
N LEU A 40 9.33 1.98 24.02
CA LEU A 40 8.34 2.03 25.10
C LEU A 40 8.55 0.97 26.17
N ARG A 41 9.05 -0.20 25.78
CA ARG A 41 9.30 -1.31 26.72
C ARG A 41 10.55 -1.08 27.58
N THR A 42 11.60 -0.50 27.00
CA THR A 42 12.93 -0.43 27.64
C THR A 42 13.31 0.94 28.16
N GLY A 43 12.77 2.01 27.57
CA GLY A 43 13.21 3.39 27.81
C GLY A 43 14.58 3.73 27.22
N ASP A 44 15.23 2.79 26.51
CA ASP A 44 16.55 3.00 25.93
C ASP A 44 16.47 3.94 24.72
N GLN A 45 17.21 5.05 24.82
CA GLN A 45 17.22 6.16 23.88
C GLN A 45 17.73 5.77 22.49
N VAL A 46 18.48 4.67 22.36
CA VAL A 46 18.91 4.16 21.04
C VAL A 46 17.70 3.82 20.17
N TRP A 47 16.66 3.20 20.74
CA TRP A 47 15.45 2.84 20.00
C TRP A 47 14.65 4.07 19.57
N GLU A 48 14.59 5.10 20.40
CA GLU A 48 14.00 6.39 20.01
C GLU A 48 14.76 7.00 18.82
N GLN A 49 16.10 7.04 18.89
CA GLN A 49 16.92 7.62 17.82
C GLN A 49 16.72 6.87 16.50
N LEU A 50 16.71 5.54 16.54
CA LEU A 50 16.43 4.69 15.38
C LEU A 50 15.02 4.91 14.82
N THR A 51 14.02 4.97 15.69
CA THR A 51 12.62 5.22 15.29
C THR A 51 12.52 6.56 14.56
N ARG A 52 13.06 7.64 15.15
CA ARG A 52 13.00 8.98 14.56
C ARG A 52 13.81 9.10 13.28
N PHE A 53 14.91 8.37 13.14
CA PHE A 53 15.66 8.27 11.89
C PHE A 53 14.81 7.65 10.79
N TRP A 54 14.22 6.48 11.07
CA TRP A 54 13.42 5.75 10.08
C TRP A 54 12.09 6.42 9.74
N ILE A 55 11.47 7.17 10.66
CA ILE A 55 10.26 7.97 10.38
C ILE A 55 10.50 8.96 9.23
N LYS A 56 11.69 9.58 9.19
CA LYS A 56 12.01 10.54 8.11
C LYS A 56 12.09 9.86 6.75
N ILE A 57 12.72 8.69 6.69
CA ILE A 57 12.82 7.90 5.46
C ILE A 57 11.46 7.36 5.05
N PHE A 58 10.69 6.85 6.02
CA PHE A 58 9.32 6.40 5.82
C PHE A 58 8.45 7.51 5.23
N ALA A 59 8.49 8.72 5.80
CA ALA A 59 7.72 9.86 5.31
C ALA A 59 8.05 10.21 3.84
N LEU A 60 9.33 10.10 3.44
CA LEU A 60 9.73 10.32 2.06
C LEU A 60 9.18 9.23 1.12
N ILE A 61 9.40 7.96 1.45
CA ILE A 61 8.92 6.82 0.65
C ILE A 61 7.39 6.90 0.53
N PHE A 62 6.72 7.14 1.65
CA PHE A 62 5.28 7.23 1.73
C PHE A 62 4.74 8.40 0.90
N GLY A 63 5.33 9.59 1.03
CA GLY A 63 4.90 10.77 0.27
C GLY A 63 4.99 10.58 -1.25
N ILE A 64 6.06 9.94 -1.73
CA ILE A 64 6.20 9.60 -3.16
C ILE A 64 5.20 8.51 -3.56
N GLY A 65 4.98 7.51 -2.70
CA GLY A 65 3.96 6.48 -2.88
C GLY A 65 2.57 7.08 -3.09
N VAL A 66 2.14 8.01 -2.23
CA VAL A 66 0.86 8.71 -2.37
C VAL A 66 0.79 9.49 -3.68
N ALA A 67 1.81 10.30 -3.99
CA ALA A 67 1.82 11.13 -5.19
C ALA A 67 1.71 10.28 -6.47
N THR A 68 2.43 9.17 -6.52
CA THR A 68 2.41 8.25 -7.68
C THR A 68 1.14 7.40 -7.74
N GLY A 69 0.56 7.06 -6.58
CA GLY A 69 -0.70 6.31 -6.49
C GLY A 69 -1.88 7.09 -7.06
N ILE A 70 -1.96 8.39 -6.76
CA ILE A 70 -2.99 9.28 -7.31
C ILE A 70 -2.94 9.28 -8.85
N VAL A 71 -1.75 9.36 -9.43
CA VAL A 71 -1.59 9.31 -10.90
C VAL A 71 -2.09 7.98 -11.45
N MET A 72 -1.74 6.86 -10.82
CA MET A 72 -2.19 5.53 -11.24
C MET A 72 -3.72 5.39 -11.15
N GLU A 73 -4.34 5.87 -10.06
CA GLU A 73 -5.79 5.80 -9.87
C GLU A 73 -6.54 6.51 -11.01
N PHE A 74 -6.09 7.70 -11.39
CA PHE A 74 -6.71 8.44 -12.49
C PHE A 74 -6.43 7.85 -13.87
N GLU A 75 -5.33 7.10 -14.06
CA GLU A 75 -5.03 6.44 -15.34
C GLU A 75 -6.08 5.38 -15.71
N PHE A 76 -6.72 4.73 -14.74
CA PHE A 76 -7.86 3.84 -15.03
C PHE A 76 -9.01 4.59 -15.72
N GLY A 77 -9.25 5.85 -15.35
CA GLY A 77 -10.31 6.67 -15.95
C GLY A 77 -9.91 7.25 -17.30
N THR A 78 -8.71 7.82 -17.41
CA THR A 78 -8.27 8.58 -18.58
C THR A 78 -7.89 7.70 -19.77
N ASN A 79 -7.16 6.61 -19.52
CA ASN A 79 -6.61 5.74 -20.57
C ASN A 79 -7.39 4.43 -20.73
N TRP A 80 -8.19 4.05 -19.74
CA TRP A 80 -8.90 2.76 -19.68
C TRP A 80 -10.41 2.91 -19.45
N ALA A 81 -11.04 3.93 -20.03
CA ALA A 81 -12.46 4.26 -19.80
C ALA A 81 -13.44 3.11 -20.09
N THR A 82 -13.22 2.31 -21.14
CA THR A 82 -14.08 1.14 -21.43
C THR A 82 -13.89 0.04 -20.39
N TYR A 83 -12.66 -0.21 -19.95
CA TYR A 83 -12.39 -1.14 -18.86
C TYR A 83 -13.07 -0.67 -17.56
N SER A 84 -12.91 0.61 -17.20
CA SER A 84 -13.50 1.19 -15.99
C SER A 84 -15.03 1.14 -15.98
N ARG A 85 -15.68 1.28 -17.15
CA ARG A 85 -17.14 1.03 -17.28
C ARG A 85 -17.50 -0.44 -17.16
N TYR A 86 -16.69 -1.32 -17.73
CA TYR A 86 -16.95 -2.75 -17.75
C TYR A 86 -16.82 -3.37 -16.35
N VAL A 87 -15.75 -3.07 -15.60
CA VAL A 87 -15.48 -3.65 -14.27
C VAL A 87 -15.81 -2.71 -13.11
N GLY A 88 -16.50 -1.60 -13.36
CA GLY A 88 -16.72 -0.53 -12.37
C GLY A 88 -17.33 -1.01 -11.06
N ASP A 89 -18.31 -1.92 -11.10
CA ASP A 89 -18.94 -2.46 -9.88
C ASP A 89 -17.97 -3.34 -9.07
N ILE A 90 -16.96 -3.93 -9.70
CA ILE A 90 -15.96 -4.78 -9.06
C ILE A 90 -14.82 -3.91 -8.51
N PHE A 91 -14.15 -3.18 -9.40
CA PHE A 91 -13.01 -2.33 -9.07
C PHE A 91 -13.40 -1.18 -8.16
N GLY A 92 -14.53 -0.51 -8.43
CA GLY A 92 -15.00 0.60 -7.62
C GLY A 92 -15.32 0.19 -6.19
N SER A 93 -15.87 -1.00 -5.97
CA SER A 93 -16.12 -1.55 -4.63
C SER A 93 -14.82 -1.74 -3.84
N ALA A 94 -13.79 -2.31 -4.49
CA ALA A 94 -12.49 -2.53 -3.86
C ALA A 94 -11.74 -1.22 -3.58
N LEU A 95 -11.69 -0.29 -4.55
CA LEU A 95 -11.05 1.01 -4.37
C LEU A 95 -11.77 1.88 -3.32
N ALA A 96 -13.10 1.84 -3.26
CA ALA A 96 -13.85 2.54 -2.22
C ALA A 96 -13.53 1.97 -0.82
N ALA A 97 -13.42 0.65 -0.69
CA ALA A 97 -13.02 0.00 0.55
C ALA A 97 -11.58 0.37 0.95
N GLU A 98 -10.64 0.44 0.00
CA GLU A 98 -9.28 0.93 0.21
C GLU A 98 -9.28 2.37 0.77
N GLY A 99 -10.02 3.28 0.13
CA GLY A 99 -10.10 4.67 0.56
C GLY A 99 -10.64 4.84 1.99
N ILE A 100 -11.69 4.09 2.34
CA ILE A 100 -12.37 4.20 3.64
C ILE A 100 -11.57 3.53 4.75
N PHE A 101 -11.11 2.30 4.54
CA PHE A 101 -10.51 1.50 5.63
C PHE A 101 -9.00 1.71 5.76
N ALA A 102 -8.31 1.96 4.65
CA ALA A 102 -6.87 2.00 4.63
C ALA A 102 -6.35 3.44 4.56
N PHE A 103 -6.74 4.21 3.53
CA PHE A 103 -6.25 5.59 3.39
C PHE A 103 -6.72 6.51 4.51
N ALA A 104 -7.96 6.40 4.97
CA ALA A 104 -8.42 7.20 6.11
C ALA A 104 -7.63 6.91 7.39
N LEU A 105 -7.31 5.62 7.63
CA LEU A 105 -6.51 5.20 8.77
C LEU A 105 -5.07 5.72 8.66
N GLU A 106 -4.46 5.55 7.49
CA GLU A 106 -3.09 5.97 7.26
C GLU A 106 -2.95 7.49 7.29
N SER A 107 -3.74 8.23 6.51
CA SER A 107 -3.69 9.69 6.46
C SER A 107 -4.07 10.36 7.78
N GLY A 108 -5.02 9.78 8.53
CA GLY A 108 -5.45 10.29 9.83
C GLY A 108 -4.36 10.23 10.90
N PHE A 109 -3.55 9.16 10.90
CA PHE A 109 -2.49 8.97 11.89
C PHE A 109 -1.11 9.40 11.40
N LEU A 110 -0.85 9.46 10.10
CA LEU A 110 0.46 9.85 9.56
C LEU A 110 0.95 11.21 10.08
N GLY A 111 0.06 12.19 10.21
CA GLY A 111 0.41 13.50 10.76
C GLY A 111 0.94 13.41 12.21
N ILE A 112 0.39 12.51 13.01
CA ILE A 112 0.85 12.24 14.38
C ILE A 112 2.20 11.53 14.34
N LEU A 113 2.38 10.52 13.48
CA LEU A 113 3.66 9.81 13.33
C LEU A 113 4.82 10.76 12.96
N ILE A 114 4.59 11.69 12.04
CA ILE A 114 5.66 12.57 11.55
C ILE A 114 5.92 13.74 12.51
N PHE A 115 4.87 14.33 13.06
CA PHE A 115 4.96 15.62 13.78
C PHE A 115 4.57 15.55 15.26
N GLY A 116 4.21 14.37 15.76
CA GLY A 116 3.60 14.18 17.08
C GLY A 116 4.58 13.88 18.21
N TRP A 117 5.86 13.58 17.93
CA TRP A 117 6.83 13.09 18.93
C TRP A 117 6.87 13.92 20.23
N ASN A 118 6.82 15.26 20.13
CA ASN A 118 6.82 16.18 21.26
C ASN A 118 5.46 16.87 21.50
N ARG A 119 4.38 16.38 20.87
CA ARG A 119 3.04 17.00 20.91
C ARG A 119 1.96 16.07 21.46
N VAL A 120 2.16 14.76 21.38
CA VAL A 120 1.26 13.75 21.95
C VAL A 120 2.02 12.88 22.94
N GLY A 121 1.29 12.16 23.81
CA GLY A 121 1.92 11.22 24.73
C GLY A 121 2.56 10.02 24.01
N PRO A 122 3.57 9.35 24.60
CA PRO A 122 4.28 8.24 23.96
C PRO A 122 3.37 7.08 23.50
N ARG A 123 2.31 6.78 24.26
CA ARG A 123 1.32 5.75 23.89
C ARG A 123 0.48 6.15 22.67
N MET A 124 0.15 7.43 22.53
CA MET A 124 -0.61 7.94 21.38
C MET A 124 0.26 7.97 20.13
N HIS A 125 1.54 8.33 20.28
CA HIS A 125 2.50 8.24 19.20
C HIS A 125 2.64 6.80 18.72
N PHE A 126 2.81 5.84 19.63
CA PHE A 126 2.92 4.43 19.26
C PHE A 126 1.64 3.87 18.63
N LEU A 127 0.46 4.26 19.15
CA LEU A 127 -0.81 3.91 18.52
C LEU A 127 -0.84 4.42 17.07
N SER A 128 -0.39 5.65 16.83
CA SER A 128 -0.27 6.20 15.48
C SER A 128 0.65 5.37 14.61
N THR A 129 1.81 4.95 15.11
CA THR A 129 2.74 4.08 14.38
C THR A 129 2.10 2.75 13.99
N VAL A 130 1.33 2.13 14.89
CA VAL A 130 0.59 0.90 14.61
C VAL A 130 -0.53 1.14 13.59
N MET A 131 -1.30 2.21 13.72
CA MET A 131 -2.40 2.52 12.80
C MET A 131 -1.90 2.81 11.38
N VAL A 132 -0.78 3.52 11.23
CA VAL A 132 -0.14 3.74 9.93
C VAL A 132 0.32 2.40 9.33
N ALA A 133 1.03 1.56 10.09
CA ALA A 133 1.49 0.26 9.59
C ALA A 133 0.33 -0.67 9.18
N LEU A 134 -0.74 -0.72 9.99
CA LEU A 134 -1.95 -1.47 9.65
C LEU A 134 -2.69 -0.87 8.44
N GLY A 135 -2.75 0.46 8.34
CA GLY A 135 -3.30 1.16 7.19
C GLY A 135 -2.61 0.74 5.89
N SER A 136 -1.28 0.80 5.84
CA SER A 136 -0.53 0.37 4.65
C SER A 136 -0.79 -1.11 4.30
N MET A 137 -0.89 -1.99 5.32
CA MET A 137 -1.21 -3.41 5.10
C MET A 137 -2.65 -3.61 4.58
N PHE A 138 -3.62 -2.86 5.08
CA PHE A 138 -5.00 -2.92 4.61
C PHE A 138 -5.15 -2.38 3.18
N SER A 139 -4.36 -1.39 2.77
CA SER A 139 -4.34 -0.93 1.37
C SER A 139 -3.95 -2.08 0.44
N ALA A 140 -2.92 -2.85 0.82
CA ALA A 140 -2.48 -4.01 0.04
C ALA A 140 -3.58 -5.07 -0.14
N ILE A 141 -4.46 -5.25 0.85
CA ILE A 141 -5.56 -6.23 0.74
C ILE A 141 -6.47 -5.86 -0.44
N TRP A 142 -7.01 -4.65 -0.44
CA TRP A 142 -8.05 -4.27 -1.41
C TRP A 142 -7.51 -4.16 -2.83
N ILE A 143 -6.32 -3.57 -3.00
CA ILE A 143 -5.72 -3.44 -4.33
C ILE A 143 -5.28 -4.81 -4.89
N VAL A 144 -4.80 -5.72 -4.04
CA VAL A 144 -4.43 -7.08 -4.48
C VAL A 144 -5.67 -7.90 -4.76
N VAL A 145 -6.77 -7.75 -4.02
CA VAL A 145 -8.06 -8.37 -4.34
C VAL A 145 -8.54 -7.92 -5.72
N ALA A 146 -8.54 -6.62 -6.00
CA ALA A 146 -8.92 -6.08 -7.30
C ALA A 146 -8.04 -6.65 -8.44
N ASN A 147 -6.72 -6.62 -8.26
CA ASN A 147 -5.77 -7.17 -9.23
C ASN A 147 -5.90 -8.70 -9.40
N SER A 148 -6.19 -9.43 -8.33
CA SER A 148 -6.38 -10.89 -8.38
C SER A 148 -7.66 -11.26 -9.11
N TRP A 149 -8.73 -10.46 -8.93
CA TRP A 149 -9.96 -10.64 -9.67
C TRP A 149 -9.75 -10.48 -11.18
N MET A 150 -8.86 -9.58 -11.63
CA MET A 150 -8.50 -9.47 -13.06
C MET A 150 -7.89 -10.75 -13.63
N GLN A 151 -7.29 -11.60 -12.79
CA GLN A 151 -6.62 -12.84 -13.19
C GLN A 151 -7.55 -14.05 -13.09
N THR A 152 -8.31 -14.13 -12.00
CA THR A 152 -9.26 -15.21 -11.72
C THR A 152 -10.62 -14.63 -11.33
N PRO A 153 -11.42 -14.12 -12.28
CA PRO A 153 -12.71 -13.49 -11.97
C PRO A 153 -13.67 -14.48 -11.31
N ALA A 154 -14.31 -14.06 -10.21
CA ALA A 154 -15.33 -14.84 -9.50
C ALA A 154 -16.38 -13.91 -8.86
N GLY A 155 -17.52 -14.46 -8.45
CA GLY A 155 -18.57 -13.70 -7.75
C GLY A 155 -19.26 -12.61 -8.58
N TYR A 156 -19.30 -12.76 -9.91
CA TYR A 156 -19.86 -11.76 -10.83
C TYR A 156 -20.79 -12.37 -11.89
N ARG A 157 -21.63 -11.54 -12.48
CA ARG A 157 -22.36 -11.84 -13.72
C ARG A 157 -22.14 -10.72 -14.73
N ILE A 158 -22.22 -11.05 -16.02
CA ILE A 158 -22.19 -10.05 -17.08
C ILE A 158 -23.63 -9.60 -17.34
N GLU A 159 -23.89 -8.30 -17.24
CA GLU A 159 -25.14 -7.67 -17.65
C GLU A 159 -24.91 -6.79 -18.88
N GLY A 160 -25.90 -6.73 -19.77
CA GLY A 160 -25.83 -5.94 -20.99
C GLY A 160 -25.16 -6.66 -22.16
N GLU A 161 -25.11 -5.99 -23.31
CA GLU A 161 -24.59 -6.53 -24.56
C GLU A 161 -23.64 -5.56 -25.27
N GLY A 162 -22.71 -6.09 -26.05
CA GLY A 162 -21.74 -5.31 -26.82
C GLY A 162 -20.92 -4.35 -25.94
N LEU A 163 -20.82 -3.10 -26.35
CA LEU A 163 -20.07 -2.06 -25.63
C LEU A 163 -20.74 -1.59 -24.33
N LEU A 164 -21.96 -2.06 -24.05
CA LEU A 164 -22.71 -1.74 -22.83
C LEU A 164 -22.66 -2.88 -21.81
N ALA A 165 -21.96 -3.98 -22.13
CA ALA A 165 -21.76 -5.07 -21.19
C ALA A 165 -20.94 -4.59 -19.97
N ARG A 166 -21.28 -5.09 -18.78
CA ARG A 166 -20.55 -4.82 -17.53
C ARG A 166 -20.57 -6.03 -16.60
N ALA A 167 -19.51 -6.20 -15.83
CA ALA A 167 -19.40 -7.17 -14.76
C ALA A 167 -20.02 -6.59 -13.49
N VAL A 168 -21.08 -7.22 -12.99
CA VAL A 168 -21.81 -6.83 -11.79
C VAL A 168 -21.56 -7.85 -10.69
N VAL A 169 -21.24 -7.38 -9.48
CA VAL A 169 -21.04 -8.23 -8.29
C VAL A 169 -22.33 -8.99 -7.99
N THR A 170 -22.25 -10.32 -7.91
CA THR A 170 -23.35 -11.19 -7.45
C THR A 170 -23.07 -11.81 -6.09
N ASP A 171 -21.79 -12.00 -5.77
CA ASP A 171 -21.32 -12.46 -4.47
C ASP A 171 -20.05 -11.69 -4.10
N PHE A 172 -20.18 -10.79 -3.12
CA PHE A 172 -19.07 -9.96 -2.64
C PHE A 172 -17.92 -10.81 -2.09
N TRP A 173 -18.21 -11.85 -1.32
CA TRP A 173 -17.17 -12.68 -0.72
C TRP A 173 -16.52 -13.60 -1.77
N GLY A 174 -17.29 -14.09 -2.75
CA GLY A 174 -16.75 -14.78 -3.92
C GLY A 174 -15.84 -13.90 -4.78
N MET A 175 -16.13 -12.60 -4.89
CA MET A 175 -15.26 -11.62 -5.56
C MET A 175 -13.97 -11.37 -4.75
N VAL A 176 -14.09 -11.14 -3.43
CA VAL A 176 -12.96 -10.89 -2.53
C VAL A 176 -12.03 -12.10 -2.46
N PHE A 177 -12.59 -13.28 -2.18
CA PHE A 177 -11.87 -14.55 -2.10
C PHE A 177 -11.90 -15.31 -3.42
N ASN A 178 -11.66 -14.60 -4.52
CA ASN A 178 -11.48 -15.25 -5.82
C ASN A 178 -10.26 -16.20 -5.79
N PRO A 179 -10.18 -17.17 -6.73
CA PRO A 179 -9.27 -18.32 -6.62
C PRO A 179 -7.79 -17.98 -6.36
N SER A 180 -7.30 -16.81 -6.80
CA SER A 180 -5.91 -16.41 -6.62
C SER A 180 -5.68 -15.34 -5.54
N SER A 181 -6.73 -14.76 -4.95
CA SER A 181 -6.61 -13.62 -4.01
C SER A 181 -5.70 -13.91 -2.82
N VAL A 182 -5.90 -15.04 -2.13
CA VAL A 182 -5.18 -15.34 -0.88
C VAL A 182 -3.70 -15.58 -1.14
N ASP A 183 -3.37 -16.40 -2.14
CA ASP A 183 -1.98 -16.69 -2.49
C ASP A 183 -1.21 -15.43 -2.92
N ARG A 184 -1.85 -14.60 -3.74
CA ARG A 184 -1.26 -13.35 -4.23
C ARG A 184 -1.10 -12.34 -3.10
N LEU A 185 -2.08 -12.22 -2.20
CA LEU A 185 -2.00 -11.33 -1.05
C LEU A 185 -0.88 -11.75 -0.09
N VAL A 186 -0.80 -13.04 0.25
CA VAL A 186 0.29 -13.57 1.09
C VAL A 186 1.64 -13.30 0.45
N HIS A 187 1.79 -13.55 -0.85
CA HIS A 187 3.02 -13.27 -1.58
C HIS A 187 3.42 -11.79 -1.55
N VAL A 188 2.47 -10.89 -1.78
CA VAL A 188 2.71 -9.43 -1.77
C VAL A 188 3.08 -8.94 -0.37
N LEU A 189 2.38 -9.38 0.67
CA LEU A 189 2.69 -9.00 2.05
C LEU A 189 4.06 -9.51 2.47
N LEU A 190 4.38 -10.79 2.22
CA LEU A 190 5.71 -11.35 2.51
C LEU A 190 6.81 -10.61 1.75
N GLY A 191 6.60 -10.35 0.45
CA GLY A 191 7.54 -9.58 -0.36
C GLY A 191 7.77 -8.16 0.18
N SER A 192 6.72 -7.53 0.70
CA SER A 192 6.79 -6.18 1.29
C SER A 192 7.54 -6.17 2.62
N LEU A 193 7.28 -7.15 3.49
CA LEU A 193 8.02 -7.34 4.74
C LEU A 193 9.51 -7.58 4.47
N LEU A 194 9.84 -8.40 3.47
CA LEU A 194 11.22 -8.60 3.03
C LEU A 194 11.83 -7.30 2.51
N ALA A 195 11.15 -6.58 1.62
CA ALA A 195 11.65 -5.35 1.03
C ALA A 195 12.00 -4.30 2.09
N GLY A 196 11.11 -4.03 3.05
CA GLY A 196 11.38 -3.12 4.16
C GLY A 196 12.51 -3.60 5.08
N SER A 197 12.55 -4.91 5.39
CA SER A 197 13.62 -5.48 6.22
C SER A 197 14.99 -5.36 5.54
N PHE A 198 15.09 -5.67 4.25
CA PHE A 198 16.33 -5.55 3.49
C PHE A 198 16.76 -4.09 3.29
N LEU A 199 15.82 -3.14 3.17
CA LEU A 199 16.14 -1.72 3.20
C LEU A 199 16.85 -1.36 4.53
N VAL A 200 16.29 -1.77 5.66
CA VAL A 200 16.86 -1.46 6.97
C VAL A 200 18.21 -2.13 7.16
N MET A 201 18.31 -3.43 6.86
CA MET A 201 19.55 -4.19 6.95
C MET A 201 20.65 -3.60 6.07
N SER A 202 20.35 -3.21 4.82
CA SER A 202 21.35 -2.69 3.89
C SER A 202 21.92 -1.34 4.35
N VAL A 203 21.08 -0.44 4.87
CA VAL A 203 21.52 0.84 5.44
C VAL A 203 22.38 0.63 6.69
N HIS A 204 21.96 -0.26 7.59
CA HIS A 204 22.73 -0.58 8.80
C HIS A 204 24.06 -1.25 8.48
N ALA A 205 24.07 -2.23 7.56
CA ALA A 205 25.29 -2.88 7.10
C ALA A 205 26.27 -1.87 6.49
N TRP A 206 25.77 -0.87 5.76
CA TRP A 206 26.62 0.19 5.22
C TRP A 206 27.22 1.08 6.32
N TYR A 207 26.46 1.48 7.33
CA TYR A 207 26.99 2.25 8.46
C TYR A 207 28.04 1.47 9.25
N ILE A 208 27.78 0.19 9.53
CA ILE A 208 28.75 -0.71 10.19
C ILE A 208 30.02 -0.82 9.34
N TRP A 209 29.90 -1.04 8.03
CA TRP A 209 31.05 -1.11 7.12
C TRP A 209 31.87 0.18 7.09
N LYS A 210 31.22 1.34 7.26
CA LYS A 210 31.88 2.65 7.35
C LYS A 210 32.38 3.00 8.75
N GLY A 211 32.18 2.15 9.75
CA GLY A 211 32.54 2.43 11.14
C GLY A 211 31.78 3.62 11.73
N ARG A 212 30.55 3.87 11.26
CA ARG A 212 29.66 4.93 11.76
C ARG A 212 28.64 4.28 12.69
N PHE A 213 28.61 4.70 13.95
CA PHE A 213 27.64 4.29 14.96
C PHE A 213 26.64 5.41 15.21
#